data_AF-A0AB37VWV3-F1
#
_entry.id   AF-A0AB37VWV3-F1
#
_cell.length_a   1.000
_cell.length_b   1.000
_cell.length_c   1.000
_cell.angle_alpha   90.00
_cell.angle_beta   90.00
_cell.angle_gamma   90.00
#
_symmetry.space_group_name_H-M   'P 1'
#
loop_
_entity.id
_entity.type
_entity.pdbx_description
1 polymer ?
#
loop_
_entity_poly.entity_id
_entity_poly.type
_entity_poly.pdbx_seq_one_letter_code
_entity_poly.pdbx_strand_id
1 'polypeptide(L)'
;MEFINNTKEKILNSPYFNKVSYLFEESFMTYSIGAYRSSYITSYVGFLQQIRQNIINYNENPYFSIIEKKENETEEKYKAKIENKWRGLNKNLIDVDKWENALISALNENTDTNILRLNDGDRTKLLYFKNIRNDAVHDKTNQITLAQLQSLWEFIIEYAHRTRIGENKESFLKNYQEITEWYKQSGDIPENRLRVIEESFYLLTEKEKIEILSIFYRSFFNPRPDDIYTLHTEEVFNHLFENHRLEMYNLLNSDPELALFSIFVINNIDVACLQWNRDRSDSILRLDNRMIDKIIRFIKMQDNLILKEKIGNFIDVLSEPYKLDPVFPAALKEKFNYFFQELLVYKIIELKELKELDLNEKINEMLINIALESVEKSYTYKGYNGRQKNIDTFSWNDIYIN
;
A
#
# COMPACT_ATOMS: atom_id res chain seq x y z
N MET A 1 -27.15 -14.87 17.67
CA MET A 1 -26.07 -15.43 18.53
C MET A 1 -24.74 -15.47 17.80
N GLU A 2 -24.69 -15.94 16.55
CA GLU A 2 -23.45 -16.04 15.76
C GLU A 2 -22.71 -14.70 15.57
N PHE A 3 -23.42 -13.62 15.21
CA PHE A 3 -22.83 -12.27 15.10
C PHE A 3 -22.09 -11.85 16.38
N ILE A 4 -22.67 -12.11 17.56
CA ILE A 4 -22.11 -11.61 18.83
C ILE A 4 -20.94 -12.45 19.30
N ASN A 5 -20.99 -13.76 19.09
CA ASN A 5 -19.82 -14.60 19.34
C ASN A 5 -18.65 -14.16 18.44
N ASN A 6 -18.92 -13.89 17.16
CA ASN A 6 -17.93 -13.37 16.22
C ASN A 6 -17.39 -11.98 16.64
N THR A 7 -18.26 -11.04 17.02
CA THR A 7 -17.86 -9.71 17.53
C THR A 7 -17.00 -9.83 18.79
N LYS A 8 -17.41 -10.68 19.73
CA LYS A 8 -16.68 -10.92 20.97
C LYS A 8 -15.29 -11.50 20.70
N GLU A 9 -15.20 -12.51 19.85
CA GLU A 9 -13.91 -13.07 19.44
C GLU A 9 -13.04 -12.03 18.76
N LYS A 10 -13.57 -11.24 17.82
CA LYS A 10 -12.84 -10.18 17.12
C LYS A 10 -12.28 -9.12 18.07
N ILE A 11 -13.06 -8.68 19.06
CA ILE A 11 -12.62 -7.65 20.01
C ILE A 11 -11.66 -8.23 21.05
N LEU A 12 -11.98 -9.38 21.67
CA LEU A 12 -11.17 -9.92 22.76
C LEU A 12 -9.85 -10.55 22.29
N ASN A 13 -9.82 -11.12 21.07
CA ASN A 13 -8.59 -11.66 20.47
C ASN A 13 -7.83 -10.62 19.67
N SER A 14 -8.34 -9.38 19.60
CA SER A 14 -7.66 -8.29 18.93
C SER A 14 -6.31 -8.00 19.61
N PRO A 15 -5.20 -7.95 18.86
CA PRO A 15 -3.90 -7.55 19.40
C PRO A 15 -3.90 -6.07 19.85
N TYR A 16 -4.95 -5.31 19.53
CA TYR A 16 -5.07 -3.89 19.86
C TYR A 16 -5.67 -3.64 21.24
N PHE A 17 -6.44 -4.57 21.82
CA PHE A 17 -7.25 -4.34 23.04
C PHE A 17 -6.79 -5.11 24.28
N ASN A 18 -5.58 -5.66 24.22
CA ASN A 18 -4.95 -6.48 25.25
C ASN A 18 -4.73 -5.81 26.61
N LYS A 19 -4.74 -4.46 26.70
CA LYS A 19 -4.59 -3.75 28.00
C LYS A 19 -5.91 -3.47 28.71
N VAL A 20 -7.04 -3.65 28.01
CA VAL A 20 -8.37 -3.26 28.50
C VAL A 20 -9.43 -4.34 28.28
N SER A 21 -9.03 -5.59 28.00
CA SER A 21 -9.93 -6.71 27.71
C SER A 21 -11.04 -6.85 28.76
N TYR A 22 -10.73 -6.59 30.04
CA TYR A 22 -11.71 -6.63 31.14
C TYR A 22 -12.92 -5.70 30.93
N LEU A 23 -12.74 -4.51 30.32
CA LEU A 23 -13.85 -3.59 30.00
C LEU A 23 -14.72 -4.15 28.88
N PHE A 24 -14.12 -4.79 27.89
CA PHE A 24 -14.88 -5.44 26.82
C PHE A 24 -15.60 -6.68 27.33
N GLU A 25 -14.97 -7.49 28.18
CA GLU A 25 -15.63 -8.62 28.86
C GLU A 25 -16.83 -8.16 29.67
N GLU A 26 -16.70 -7.10 30.47
CA GLU A 26 -17.80 -6.50 31.22
C GLU A 26 -18.91 -5.96 30.30
N SER A 27 -18.54 -5.34 29.18
CA SER A 27 -19.49 -4.90 28.17
C SER A 27 -20.28 -6.07 27.56
N PHE A 28 -19.63 -7.20 27.27
CA PHE A 28 -20.34 -8.40 26.78
C PHE A 28 -21.19 -9.07 27.86
N MET A 29 -20.75 -9.04 29.13
CA MET A 29 -21.56 -9.53 30.26
C MET A 29 -22.84 -8.71 30.42
N THR A 30 -22.74 -7.39 30.42
CA THR A 30 -23.91 -6.50 30.52
C THR A 30 -24.83 -6.61 29.31
N TYR A 31 -24.28 -6.82 28.11
CA TYR A 31 -25.07 -7.17 26.94
C TYR A 31 -25.90 -8.44 27.17
N SER A 32 -25.29 -9.50 27.72
CA SER A 32 -25.94 -10.81 27.86
C SER A 32 -27.18 -10.81 28.75
N ILE A 33 -27.29 -9.84 29.65
CA ILE A 33 -28.46 -9.64 30.54
C ILE A 33 -29.43 -8.56 30.04
N GLY A 34 -29.24 -8.06 28.80
CA GLY A 34 -30.10 -7.04 28.19
C GLY A 34 -29.80 -5.59 28.61
N ALA A 35 -28.73 -5.34 29.35
CA ALA A 35 -28.34 -4.00 29.80
C ALA A 35 -27.54 -3.26 28.72
N TYR A 36 -28.16 -2.99 27.57
CA TYR A 36 -27.51 -2.40 26.38
C TYR A 36 -26.90 -1.02 26.65
N ARG A 37 -27.52 -0.21 27.52
CA ARG A 37 -26.98 1.08 27.96
C ARG A 37 -25.61 0.91 28.63
N SER A 38 -25.51 0.03 29.62
CA SER A 38 -24.26 -0.26 30.31
C SER A 38 -23.23 -0.86 29.36
N SER A 39 -23.65 -1.80 28.52
CA SER A 39 -22.79 -2.41 27.52
C SER A 39 -22.17 -1.37 26.58
N TYR A 40 -22.96 -0.42 26.09
CA TYR A 40 -22.51 0.66 25.21
C TYR A 40 -21.50 1.58 25.92
N ILE A 41 -21.83 2.04 27.13
CA ILE A 41 -20.96 2.92 27.93
C ILE A 41 -19.62 2.23 28.18
N THR A 42 -19.64 0.99 28.67
CA THR A 42 -18.42 0.24 29.01
C THR A 42 -17.57 -0.07 27.77
N SER A 43 -18.19 -0.42 26.64
CA SER A 43 -17.46 -0.62 25.36
C SER A 43 -16.74 0.63 24.89
N TYR A 44 -17.43 1.78 24.89
CA TYR A 44 -16.82 3.05 24.47
C TYR A 44 -15.70 3.49 25.42
N VAL A 45 -15.88 3.29 26.74
CA VAL A 45 -14.83 3.55 27.73
C VAL A 45 -13.64 2.60 27.52
N GLY A 46 -13.86 1.33 27.23
CA GLY A 46 -12.83 0.37 26.86
C GLY A 46 -11.98 0.86 25.70
N PHE A 47 -12.64 1.29 24.62
CA PHE A 47 -11.97 1.83 23.44
C PHE A 47 -11.09 3.06 23.78
N LEU A 48 -11.62 4.05 24.51
CA LEU A 48 -10.84 5.23 24.91
C LEU A 48 -9.70 4.89 25.87
N GLN A 49 -9.91 3.97 26.81
CA GLN A 49 -8.85 3.53 27.73
C GLN A 49 -7.73 2.83 26.97
N GLN A 50 -8.02 2.04 25.93
CA GLN A 50 -6.96 1.45 25.12
C GLN A 50 -6.10 2.53 24.46
N ILE A 51 -6.74 3.53 23.83
CA ILE A 51 -6.01 4.64 23.21
C ILE A 51 -5.16 5.36 24.25
N ARG A 52 -5.73 5.69 25.41
CA ARG A 52 -5.00 6.31 26.53
C ARG A 52 -3.79 5.47 26.94
N GLN A 53 -3.96 4.17 27.09
CA GLN A 53 -2.87 3.26 27.45
C GLN A 53 -1.80 3.20 26.37
N ASN A 54 -2.17 3.27 25.10
CA ASN A 54 -1.19 3.38 24.02
C ASN A 54 -0.39 4.68 24.17
N ILE A 55 -1.04 5.80 24.53
CA ILE A 55 -0.38 7.12 24.66
C ILE A 55 0.59 7.14 25.84
N ILE A 56 0.15 6.71 27.01
CA ILE A 56 0.99 6.74 28.22
C ILE A 56 2.21 5.81 28.08
N ASN A 57 2.06 4.69 27.37
CA ASN A 57 3.13 3.72 27.18
C ASN A 57 3.98 3.97 25.92
N TYR A 58 3.72 5.05 25.20
CA TYR A 58 4.51 5.39 24.01
C TYR A 58 5.80 6.08 24.45
N ASN A 59 6.94 5.45 24.14
CA ASN A 59 8.25 5.86 24.66
C ASN A 59 8.84 7.10 23.95
N GLU A 60 8.30 7.46 22.79
CA GLU A 60 8.78 8.59 21.98
C GLU A 60 7.80 9.77 22.02
N ASN A 61 8.11 10.85 21.32
CA ASN A 61 7.20 11.97 21.14
C ASN A 61 6.70 12.00 19.68
N PRO A 62 5.46 11.52 19.42
CA PRO A 62 4.97 11.33 18.05
C PRO A 62 4.80 12.66 17.31
N TYR A 63 4.63 13.77 18.03
CA TYR A 63 4.45 15.09 17.43
C TYR A 63 5.65 15.56 16.61
N PHE A 64 6.86 15.04 16.83
CA PHE A 64 8.02 15.35 15.98
C PHE A 64 7.84 14.91 14.52
N SER A 65 7.03 13.87 14.29
CA SER A 65 6.70 13.35 12.96
C SER A 65 5.40 13.91 12.39
N ILE A 66 4.62 14.65 13.19
CA ILE A 66 3.28 15.14 12.81
C ILE A 66 3.30 16.64 12.55
N ILE A 67 3.93 17.40 13.44
CA ILE A 67 3.90 18.86 13.40
C ILE A 67 5.15 19.34 12.70
N GLU A 68 5.02 19.90 11.51
CA GLU A 68 6.17 20.44 10.78
C GLU A 68 6.75 21.71 11.44
N LYS A 69 8.07 21.87 11.33
CA LYS A 69 8.75 23.10 11.75
C LYS A 69 8.42 24.21 10.75
N LYS A 70 8.01 25.37 11.27
CA LYS A 70 7.79 26.57 10.45
C LYS A 70 9.12 27.18 10.02
N GLU A 71 9.19 27.73 8.81
CA GLU A 71 10.43 28.32 8.24
C GLU A 71 11.12 29.35 9.16
N ASN A 72 10.32 30.16 9.87
CA ASN A 72 10.81 31.22 10.76
C ASN A 72 11.01 30.78 12.22
N GLU A 73 10.91 29.49 12.52
CA GLU A 73 11.05 28.94 13.87
C GLU A 73 12.45 28.33 14.07
N THR A 74 13.13 28.69 15.16
CA THR A 74 14.42 28.08 15.52
C THR A 74 14.22 26.63 15.96
N GLU A 75 15.26 25.80 15.81
CA GLU A 75 15.21 24.39 16.16
C GLU A 75 14.90 24.17 17.65
N GLU A 76 15.47 25.00 18.53
CA GLU A 76 15.24 24.95 19.97
C GLU A 76 13.79 25.29 20.31
N LYS A 77 13.22 26.30 19.65
CA LYS A 77 11.83 26.72 19.88
C LYS A 77 10.85 25.66 19.39
N TYR A 78 11.12 25.08 18.22
CA TYR A 78 10.36 23.96 17.67
C TYR A 78 10.38 22.77 18.65
N LYS A 79 11.57 22.29 19.07
CA LYS A 79 11.70 21.18 20.02
C LYS A 79 10.97 21.45 21.34
N ALA A 80 11.18 22.61 21.95
CA ALA A 80 10.53 22.96 23.20
C ALA A 80 9.00 23.00 23.09
N LYS A 81 8.45 23.52 21.98
CA LYS A 81 7.01 23.52 21.70
C LYS A 81 6.45 22.08 21.63
N ILE A 82 7.12 21.20 20.88
CA ILE A 82 6.72 19.81 20.71
C ILE A 82 6.81 19.02 22.02
N GLU A 83 7.89 19.19 22.78
CA GLU A 83 8.06 18.56 24.10
C GLU A 83 7.02 19.04 25.12
N ASN A 84 6.72 20.34 25.14
CA ASN A 84 5.72 20.90 26.06
C ASN A 84 4.31 20.40 25.73
N LYS A 85 3.95 20.30 24.45
CA LYS A 85 2.65 19.74 24.04
C LYS A 85 2.53 18.27 24.47
N TRP A 86 3.57 17.45 24.24
CA TRP A 86 3.58 16.05 24.64
C TRP A 86 3.51 15.84 26.15
N ARG A 87 4.32 16.60 26.90
CA ARG A 87 4.33 16.57 28.36
C ARG A 87 2.99 17.01 28.96
N GLY A 88 2.39 18.05 28.39
CA GLY A 88 1.07 18.54 28.79
C GLY A 88 -0.02 17.50 28.58
N LEU A 89 -0.02 16.84 27.41
CA LEU A 89 -0.95 15.75 27.11
C LEU A 89 -0.78 14.59 28.11
N ASN A 90 0.44 14.07 28.28
CA ASN A 90 0.71 12.96 29.20
C ASN A 90 0.31 13.27 30.64
N LYS A 91 0.62 14.49 31.12
CA LYS A 91 0.20 14.93 32.46
C LYS A 91 -1.31 14.87 32.64
N ASN A 92 -2.07 15.34 31.65
CA ASN A 92 -3.53 15.34 31.72
C ASN A 92 -4.13 13.95 31.51
N LEU A 93 -3.46 13.06 30.78
CA LEU A 93 -3.90 11.67 30.60
C LEU A 93 -3.67 10.82 31.85
N ILE A 94 -2.70 11.13 32.70
CA ILE A 94 -2.49 10.42 33.97
C ILE A 94 -3.54 10.84 35.01
N ASP A 95 -3.98 12.10 34.96
CA ASP A 95 -4.99 12.66 35.86
C ASP A 95 -6.40 12.05 35.62
N VAL A 96 -6.95 11.39 36.65
CA VAL A 96 -8.22 10.64 36.59
C VAL A 96 -9.42 11.52 36.26
N ASP A 97 -9.37 12.81 36.60
CA ASP A 97 -10.48 13.74 36.36
C ASP A 97 -10.38 14.42 35.00
N LYS A 98 -9.20 14.41 34.37
CA LYS A 98 -8.93 15.15 33.13
C LYS A 98 -8.74 14.26 31.91
N TRP A 99 -8.35 13.00 32.09
CA TRP A 99 -7.87 12.18 30.99
C TRP A 99 -8.86 12.06 29.83
N GLU A 100 -10.17 11.91 30.11
CA GLU A 100 -11.16 11.68 29.07
C GLU A 100 -11.31 12.93 28.19
N ASN A 101 -11.44 14.11 28.81
CA ASN A 101 -11.53 15.37 28.09
C ASN A 101 -10.23 15.70 27.34
N ALA A 102 -9.08 15.41 27.96
CA ALA A 102 -7.77 15.63 27.35
C ALA A 102 -7.56 14.72 26.13
N LEU A 103 -7.93 13.45 26.25
CA LEU A 103 -7.89 12.48 25.16
C LEU A 103 -8.81 12.92 24.03
N ILE A 104 -10.09 13.16 24.30
CA ILE A 104 -11.06 13.57 23.28
C ILE A 104 -10.60 14.86 22.58
N SER A 105 -10.05 15.82 23.33
CA SER A 105 -9.52 17.05 22.73
C SER A 105 -8.36 16.74 21.77
N ALA A 106 -7.41 15.88 22.17
CA ALA A 106 -6.29 15.46 21.33
C ALA A 106 -6.74 14.69 20.08
N LEU A 107 -7.76 13.84 20.20
CA LEU A 107 -8.33 13.07 19.09
C LEU A 107 -9.19 13.91 18.15
N ASN A 108 -9.66 15.07 18.61
CA ASN A 108 -10.45 16.00 17.80
C ASN A 108 -9.60 17.13 17.20
N GLU A 109 -8.29 17.14 17.41
CA GLU A 109 -7.41 18.09 16.74
C GLU A 109 -7.38 17.84 15.22
N ASN A 110 -7.02 18.88 14.46
CA ASN A 110 -6.84 18.79 13.01
C ASN A 110 -5.76 17.75 12.66
N THR A 111 -5.82 17.22 11.44
CA THR A 111 -4.94 16.15 10.95
C THR A 111 -3.45 16.45 11.22
N ASP A 112 -3.01 17.70 11.00
CA ASP A 112 -1.62 18.14 11.17
C ASP A 112 -1.15 18.25 12.63
N THR A 113 -2.04 18.01 13.60
CA THR A 113 -1.70 17.99 15.03
C THR A 113 -2.34 16.83 15.78
N ASN A 114 -3.10 15.96 15.09
CA ASN A 114 -3.77 14.81 15.69
C ASN A 114 -2.77 13.69 15.97
N ILE A 115 -2.69 13.23 17.23
CA ILE A 115 -1.71 12.22 17.65
C ILE A 115 -1.89 10.84 17.01
N LEU A 116 -3.12 10.53 16.59
CA LEU A 116 -3.46 9.30 15.86
C LEU A 116 -3.60 9.55 14.34
N ARG A 117 -3.30 10.78 13.87
CA ARG A 117 -3.44 11.20 12.46
C ARG A 117 -4.83 10.91 11.86
N LEU A 118 -5.89 10.99 12.67
CA LEU A 118 -7.26 10.75 12.21
C LEU A 118 -7.69 11.79 11.18
N ASN A 119 -8.32 11.36 10.09
CA ASN A 119 -8.93 12.26 9.11
C ASN A 119 -10.27 12.84 9.62
N ASP A 120 -10.83 13.80 8.88
CA ASP A 120 -12.07 14.50 9.27
C ASP A 120 -13.28 13.55 9.43
N GLY A 121 -13.38 12.54 8.57
CA GLY A 121 -14.43 11.53 8.64
C GLY A 121 -14.31 10.66 9.89
N ASP A 122 -13.10 10.21 10.21
CA ASP A 122 -12.79 9.42 11.40
C ASP A 122 -13.11 10.18 12.68
N ARG A 123 -12.71 11.46 12.74
CA ARG A 123 -13.03 12.34 13.88
C ARG A 123 -14.54 12.52 14.05
N THR A 124 -15.26 12.70 12.93
CA THR A 124 -16.72 12.82 12.94
C THR A 124 -17.39 11.55 13.48
N LYS A 125 -16.96 10.37 13.03
CA LYS A 125 -17.48 9.09 13.56
C LYS A 125 -17.18 8.92 15.05
N LEU A 126 -15.96 9.22 15.50
CA LEU A 126 -15.59 9.16 16.92
C LEU A 126 -16.51 10.06 17.78
N LEU A 127 -16.72 11.31 17.36
CA LEU A 127 -17.59 12.25 18.07
C LEU A 127 -19.05 11.82 18.08
N TYR A 128 -19.53 11.16 17.02
CA TYR A 128 -20.88 10.60 16.98
C TYR A 128 -21.09 9.57 18.10
N PHE A 129 -20.20 8.58 18.22
CA PHE A 129 -20.31 7.55 19.26
C PHE A 129 -20.14 8.13 20.68
N LYS A 130 -19.27 9.13 20.83
CA LYS A 130 -19.11 9.92 22.07
C LYS A 130 -20.43 10.57 22.51
N ASN A 131 -21.14 11.21 21.58
CA ASN A 131 -22.38 11.92 21.89
C ASN A 131 -23.46 10.96 22.39
N ILE A 132 -23.62 9.80 21.74
CA ILE A 132 -24.55 8.76 22.20
C ILE A 132 -24.15 8.25 23.60
N ARG A 133 -22.85 8.03 23.86
CA ARG A 133 -22.39 7.64 25.20
C ARG A 133 -22.76 8.70 26.24
N ASN A 134 -22.56 9.98 25.93
CA ASN A 134 -22.89 11.08 26.84
C ASN A 134 -24.39 11.14 27.12
N ASP A 135 -25.22 10.94 26.12
CA ASP A 135 -26.66 10.89 26.30
C ASP A 135 -27.09 9.68 27.14
N ALA A 136 -26.43 8.52 26.95
CA ALA A 136 -26.65 7.31 27.73
C ALA A 136 -26.29 7.49 29.21
N VAL A 137 -25.20 8.22 29.51
CA VAL A 137 -24.73 8.51 30.89
C VAL A 137 -25.65 9.52 31.58
N HIS A 138 -26.10 10.56 30.86
CA HIS A 138 -26.89 11.65 31.44
C HIS A 138 -28.41 11.44 31.30
N ASP A 139 -28.85 10.28 30.82
CA ASP A 139 -30.26 9.94 30.60
C ASP A 139 -30.99 10.96 29.71
N LYS A 140 -30.27 11.53 28.73
CA LYS A 140 -30.78 12.58 27.81
C LYS A 140 -31.47 12.00 26.56
N THR A 141 -31.42 10.69 26.35
CA THR A 141 -31.99 10.00 25.16
C THR A 141 -32.94 8.86 25.53
N ASN A 142 -33.79 8.52 24.54
CA ASN A 142 -34.50 7.25 24.47
C ASN A 142 -33.53 6.05 24.67
N GLN A 143 -34.07 4.94 25.16
CA GLN A 143 -33.38 3.67 25.40
C GLN A 143 -32.32 3.33 24.33
N ILE A 144 -31.08 3.02 24.77
CA ILE A 144 -30.03 2.50 23.87
C ILE A 144 -30.50 1.18 23.28
N THR A 145 -30.59 1.14 21.96
CA THR A 145 -31.04 -0.02 21.20
C THR A 145 -29.91 -1.00 20.96
N LEU A 146 -30.28 -2.25 20.65
CA LEU A 146 -29.31 -3.25 20.20
C LEU A 146 -28.55 -2.80 18.95
N ALA A 147 -29.23 -2.16 18.00
CA ALA A 147 -28.62 -1.69 16.76
C ALA A 147 -27.50 -0.67 17.03
N GLN A 148 -27.74 0.30 17.93
CA GLN A 148 -26.71 1.28 18.31
C GLN A 148 -25.48 0.63 18.95
N LEU A 149 -25.69 -0.37 19.80
CA LEU A 149 -24.59 -1.13 20.41
C LEU A 149 -23.80 -1.93 19.36
N GLN A 150 -24.48 -2.58 18.43
CA GLN A 150 -23.81 -3.32 17.36
C GLN A 150 -22.99 -2.39 16.46
N SER A 151 -23.54 -1.23 16.08
CA SER A 151 -22.79 -0.24 15.30
C SER A 151 -21.56 0.29 16.04
N LEU A 152 -21.62 0.44 17.37
CA LEU A 152 -20.44 0.80 18.16
C LEU A 152 -19.37 -0.29 18.10
N TRP A 153 -19.75 -1.57 18.23
CA TRP A 153 -18.78 -2.65 18.15
C TRP A 153 -18.17 -2.80 16.76
N GLU A 154 -18.95 -2.62 15.70
CA GLU A 154 -18.45 -2.59 14.33
C GLU A 154 -17.44 -1.45 14.15
N PHE A 155 -17.76 -0.26 14.64
CA PHE A 155 -16.81 0.85 14.67
C PHE A 155 -15.53 0.50 15.44
N ILE A 156 -15.63 -0.09 16.63
CA ILE A 156 -14.45 -0.46 17.44
C ILE A 156 -13.56 -1.47 16.71
N ILE A 157 -14.17 -2.44 16.02
CA ILE A 157 -13.45 -3.44 15.22
C ILE A 157 -12.77 -2.76 14.02
N GLU A 158 -13.52 -1.97 13.25
CA GLU A 158 -13.02 -1.25 12.07
C GLU A 158 -11.90 -0.26 12.45
N TYR A 159 -11.97 0.37 13.63
CA TYR A 159 -11.04 1.41 14.07
C TYR A 159 -9.94 0.90 15.02
N ALA A 160 -9.84 -0.41 15.26
CA ALA A 160 -8.89 -0.97 16.22
C ALA A 160 -7.43 -0.59 15.90
N HIS A 161 -7.00 -0.68 14.64
CA HIS A 161 -5.67 -0.25 14.21
C HIS A 161 -5.39 1.22 14.49
N ARG A 162 -6.40 2.08 14.33
CA ARG A 162 -6.24 3.54 14.52
C ARG A 162 -5.94 3.94 15.95
N THR A 163 -6.01 3.00 16.91
CA THR A 163 -5.59 3.25 18.29
C THR A 163 -4.07 3.33 18.46
N ARG A 164 -3.28 2.93 17.46
CA ARG A 164 -1.82 3.04 17.48
C ARG A 164 -1.37 4.48 17.24
N ILE A 165 -0.28 4.85 17.92
CA ILE A 165 0.21 6.23 17.92
C ILE A 165 1.36 6.37 16.97
N GLY A 166 1.35 7.48 16.23
CA GLY A 166 2.54 7.95 15.53
C GLY A 166 3.05 6.97 14.50
N GLU A 167 2.17 6.13 13.93
CA GLU A 167 2.55 5.29 12.82
C GLU A 167 3.03 6.21 11.69
N ASN A 168 4.31 6.08 11.41
CA ASN A 168 5.06 6.86 10.46
C ASN A 168 5.94 5.90 9.65
N LYS A 169 6.60 6.44 8.64
CA LYS A 169 7.46 5.65 7.77
C LYS A 169 8.48 4.82 8.56
N GLU A 170 9.12 5.39 9.58
CA GLU A 170 10.13 4.69 10.37
C GLU A 170 9.54 3.50 11.15
N SER A 171 8.36 3.68 11.74
CA SER A 171 7.63 2.63 12.48
C SER A 171 7.17 1.52 11.53
N PHE A 172 6.65 1.88 10.36
CA PHE A 172 6.30 0.94 9.31
C PHE A 172 7.52 0.10 8.88
N LEU A 173 8.65 0.75 8.60
CA LEU A 173 9.87 0.07 8.17
C LEU A 173 10.42 -0.87 9.25
N LYS A 174 10.27 -0.51 10.53
CA LYS A 174 10.60 -1.40 11.64
C LYS A 174 9.69 -2.63 11.68
N ASN A 175 8.38 -2.46 11.58
CA ASN A 175 7.42 -3.57 11.53
C ASN A 175 7.71 -4.49 10.34
N TYR A 176 8.05 -3.90 9.19
CA TYR A 176 8.44 -4.64 7.99
C TYR A 176 9.69 -5.48 8.21
N GLN A 177 10.73 -4.92 8.83
CA GLN A 177 11.96 -5.65 9.18
C GLN A 177 11.68 -6.85 10.11
N GLU A 178 10.85 -6.67 11.14
CA GLU A 178 10.49 -7.75 12.07
C GLU A 178 9.79 -8.93 11.34
N ILE A 179 8.95 -8.63 10.35
CA ILE A 179 8.29 -9.65 9.53
C ILE A 179 9.28 -10.36 8.65
N THR A 180 10.24 -9.66 8.06
CA THR A 180 11.24 -10.33 7.24
C THR A 180 12.15 -11.23 8.09
N GLU A 181 12.49 -10.83 9.32
CA GLU A 181 13.22 -11.68 10.26
C GLU A 181 12.42 -12.93 10.62
N TRP A 182 11.12 -12.80 10.83
CA TRP A 182 10.22 -13.93 11.09
C TRP A 182 10.18 -14.91 9.93
N TYR A 183 10.00 -14.41 8.71
CA TYR A 183 9.98 -15.25 7.52
C TYR A 183 11.27 -16.06 7.37
N LYS A 184 12.44 -15.44 7.58
CA LYS A 184 13.74 -16.15 7.51
C LYS A 184 13.80 -17.37 8.42
N GLN A 185 13.05 -17.38 9.51
CA GLN A 185 13.00 -18.46 10.48
C GLN A 185 11.91 -19.50 10.17
N SER A 186 10.76 -19.04 9.66
CA SER A 186 9.55 -19.86 9.53
C SER A 186 9.22 -20.32 8.10
N GLY A 187 9.72 -19.62 7.09
CA GLY A 187 9.46 -19.87 5.68
C GLY A 187 8.11 -19.38 5.17
N ASP A 188 7.31 -18.70 6.00
CA ASP A 188 6.00 -18.15 5.65
C ASP A 188 5.66 -16.91 6.51
N ILE A 189 4.79 -16.03 6.02
CA ILE A 189 4.29 -14.89 6.79
C ILE A 189 2.84 -15.18 7.22
N PRO A 190 2.58 -15.33 8.53
CA PRO A 190 1.21 -15.61 8.98
C PRO A 190 0.31 -14.39 8.76
N GLU A 191 -0.95 -14.65 8.41
CA GLU A 191 -1.98 -13.64 8.09
C GLU A 191 -2.08 -12.50 9.12
N ASN A 192 -1.94 -12.80 10.41
CA ASN A 192 -1.99 -11.78 11.46
C ASN A 192 -0.82 -10.78 11.40
N ARG A 193 0.32 -11.14 10.81
CA ARG A 193 1.47 -10.26 10.59
C ARG A 193 1.27 -9.40 9.35
N LEU A 194 0.75 -9.99 8.26
CA LEU A 194 0.38 -9.25 7.05
C LEU A 194 -0.65 -8.16 7.38
N ARG A 195 -1.67 -8.50 8.17
CA ARG A 195 -2.67 -7.53 8.63
C ARG A 195 -2.07 -6.37 9.42
N VAL A 196 -1.05 -6.62 10.25
CA VAL A 196 -0.35 -5.54 10.98
C VAL A 196 0.36 -4.59 10.02
N ILE A 197 0.91 -5.08 8.91
CA ILE A 197 1.52 -4.23 7.86
C ILE A 197 0.47 -3.45 7.09
N GLU A 198 -0.63 -4.09 6.71
CA GLU A 198 -1.77 -3.41 6.10
C GLU A 198 -2.28 -2.26 6.98
N GLU A 199 -2.56 -2.57 8.23
CA GLU A 199 -3.05 -1.63 9.23
C GLU A 199 -2.04 -0.49 9.48
N SER A 200 -0.74 -0.80 9.53
CA SER A 200 0.34 0.19 9.63
C SER A 200 0.43 1.08 8.39
N PHE A 201 0.38 0.48 7.19
CA PHE A 201 0.41 1.20 5.92
C PHE A 201 -0.73 2.21 5.81
N TYR A 202 -1.94 1.82 6.22
CA TYR A 202 -3.12 2.68 6.09
C TYR A 202 -3.05 3.94 6.96
N LEU A 203 -2.34 3.89 8.09
CA LEU A 203 -2.18 5.02 9.01
C LEU A 203 -1.17 6.07 8.52
N LEU A 204 -0.40 5.74 7.48
CA LEU A 204 0.57 6.66 6.89
C LEU A 204 -0.12 7.78 6.12
N THR A 205 0.55 8.92 6.03
CA THR A 205 0.17 9.99 5.10
C THR A 205 0.40 9.53 3.66
N GLU A 206 -0.30 10.14 2.70
CA GLU A 206 -0.13 9.83 1.26
C GLU A 206 1.34 9.96 0.81
N LYS A 207 2.03 11.00 1.28
CA LYS A 207 3.46 11.20 1.03
C LYS A 207 4.31 10.04 1.55
N GLU A 208 4.08 9.60 2.80
CA GLU A 208 4.81 8.48 3.38
C GLU A 208 4.49 7.16 2.68
N LYS A 209 3.24 6.95 2.25
CA LYS A 209 2.85 5.80 1.42
C LYS A 209 3.69 5.78 0.14
N ILE A 210 3.72 6.87 -0.62
CA ILE A 210 4.52 6.98 -1.85
C ILE A 210 6.01 6.73 -1.59
N GLU A 211 6.56 7.29 -0.51
CA GLU A 211 7.95 7.06 -0.12
C GLU A 211 8.23 5.58 0.17
N ILE A 212 7.32 4.86 0.83
CA ILE A 212 7.45 3.42 1.12
C ILE A 212 7.33 2.58 -0.14
N LEU A 213 6.35 2.84 -0.99
CA LEU A 213 6.22 2.15 -2.27
C LEU A 213 7.47 2.39 -3.13
N SER A 214 8.07 3.57 -3.07
CA SER A 214 9.34 3.90 -3.73
C SER A 214 10.53 3.12 -3.15
N ILE A 215 10.54 2.86 -1.85
CA ILE A 215 11.54 1.99 -1.22
C ILE A 215 11.38 0.57 -1.75
N PHE A 216 10.17 0.02 -1.77
CA PHE A 216 9.88 -1.31 -2.32
C PHE A 216 10.34 -1.44 -3.77
N TYR A 217 9.98 -0.48 -4.61
CA TYR A 217 10.45 -0.39 -5.99
C TYR A 217 11.98 -0.40 -6.10
N ARG A 218 12.67 0.45 -5.32
CA ARG A 218 14.13 0.56 -5.37
C ARG A 218 14.81 -0.72 -4.91
N SER A 219 14.33 -1.32 -3.84
CA SER A 219 14.85 -2.56 -3.28
C SER A 219 14.67 -3.71 -4.27
N PHE A 220 13.50 -3.80 -4.89
CA PHE A 220 13.22 -4.81 -5.90
C PHE A 220 14.16 -4.75 -7.10
N PHE A 221 14.40 -3.56 -7.67
CA PHE A 221 15.21 -3.42 -8.88
C PHE A 221 16.72 -3.27 -8.63
N ASN A 222 17.14 -2.95 -7.41
CA ASN A 222 18.54 -2.88 -7.02
C ASN A 222 18.79 -3.76 -5.79
N PRO A 223 18.59 -5.09 -5.91
CA PRO A 223 18.75 -5.97 -4.77
C PRO A 223 20.18 -5.92 -4.26
N ARG A 224 20.40 -5.45 -3.03
CA ARG A 224 21.68 -5.67 -2.35
C ARG A 224 21.71 -7.11 -1.84
N PRO A 225 22.89 -7.77 -1.80
CA PRO A 225 23.03 -9.12 -1.25
C PRO A 225 22.44 -9.29 0.16
N ASP A 226 22.43 -8.19 0.94
CA ASP A 226 21.90 -8.12 2.30
C ASP A 226 20.54 -7.40 2.39
N ASP A 227 19.94 -6.96 1.27
CA ASP A 227 18.67 -6.24 1.28
C ASP A 227 17.51 -7.18 1.59
N ILE A 228 17.19 -7.19 2.88
CA ILE A 228 15.99 -7.75 3.51
C ILE A 228 14.71 -7.33 2.75
N TYR A 229 14.72 -6.18 2.08
CA TYR A 229 13.62 -5.61 1.29
C TYR A 229 13.39 -6.23 -0.11
N THR A 230 14.01 -7.36 -0.42
CA THR A 230 13.79 -8.08 -1.69
C THR A 230 13.02 -9.39 -1.49
N LEU A 231 13.13 -10.00 -0.33
CA LEU A 231 12.30 -11.13 0.08
C LEU A 231 10.92 -10.60 0.53
N HIS A 232 9.84 -11.11 -0.06
CA HIS A 232 8.43 -10.83 0.31
C HIS A 232 7.88 -9.45 -0.03
N THR A 233 8.63 -8.58 -0.70
CA THR A 233 8.07 -7.34 -1.23
C THR A 233 6.87 -7.64 -2.13
N GLU A 234 6.94 -8.70 -2.94
CA GLU A 234 5.82 -9.16 -3.73
C GLU A 234 4.61 -9.58 -2.88
N GLU A 235 4.82 -10.40 -1.86
CA GLU A 235 3.76 -10.90 -0.99
C GLU A 235 3.07 -9.78 -0.20
N VAL A 236 3.85 -8.90 0.43
CA VAL A 236 3.32 -7.75 1.17
C VAL A 236 2.62 -6.77 0.23
N PHE A 237 3.21 -6.47 -0.91
CA PHE A 237 2.63 -5.52 -1.87
C PHE A 237 1.35 -6.07 -2.50
N ASN A 238 1.29 -7.37 -2.80
CA ASN A 238 0.04 -8.03 -3.21
C ASN A 238 -1.01 -8.00 -2.11
N HIS A 239 -0.65 -8.28 -0.84
CA HIS A 239 -1.59 -8.20 0.27
C HIS A 239 -2.17 -6.80 0.45
N LEU A 240 -1.30 -5.76 0.44
CA LEU A 240 -1.72 -4.36 0.48
C LEU A 240 -2.65 -4.01 -0.69
N PHE A 241 -2.33 -4.50 -1.88
CA PHE A 241 -3.14 -4.28 -3.07
C PHE A 241 -4.51 -4.96 -2.98
N GLU A 242 -4.58 -6.23 -2.56
CA GLU A 242 -5.81 -6.99 -2.50
C GLU A 242 -6.82 -6.39 -1.53
N ASN A 243 -6.37 -5.93 -0.36
CA ASN A 243 -7.25 -5.36 0.66
C ASN A 243 -7.62 -3.89 0.39
N HIS A 244 -6.80 -3.14 -0.36
CA HIS A 244 -6.99 -1.69 -0.58
C HIS A 244 -6.86 -1.24 -2.04
N ARG A 245 -7.40 -2.02 -2.99
CA ARG A 245 -7.27 -1.79 -4.45
C ARG A 245 -7.48 -0.34 -4.90
N LEU A 246 -8.61 0.28 -4.51
CA LEU A 246 -8.97 1.62 -4.98
C LEU A 246 -7.94 2.68 -4.56
N GLU A 247 -7.49 2.64 -3.30
CA GLU A 247 -6.49 3.58 -2.79
C GLU A 247 -5.13 3.32 -3.43
N MET A 248 -4.75 2.04 -3.57
CA MET A 248 -3.52 1.67 -4.25
C MET A 248 -3.50 2.19 -5.70
N TYR A 249 -4.58 2.03 -6.47
CA TYR A 249 -4.65 2.62 -7.81
C TYR A 249 -4.48 4.14 -7.82
N ASN A 250 -5.03 4.87 -6.84
CA ASN A 250 -4.83 6.31 -6.74
C ASN A 250 -3.35 6.66 -6.52
N LEU A 251 -2.67 5.91 -5.63
CA LEU A 251 -1.23 6.07 -5.39
C LEU A 251 -0.40 5.73 -6.62
N LEU A 252 -0.69 4.61 -7.30
CA LEU A 252 0.03 4.20 -8.52
C LEU A 252 -0.17 5.21 -9.66
N ASN A 253 -1.34 5.83 -9.74
CA ASN A 253 -1.60 6.89 -10.71
C ASN A 253 -0.77 8.17 -10.44
N SER A 254 -0.23 8.36 -9.23
CA SER A 254 0.58 9.53 -8.89
C SER A 254 2.04 9.43 -9.38
N ASP A 255 2.57 8.21 -9.55
CA ASP A 255 3.98 7.96 -9.89
C ASP A 255 4.10 6.88 -10.99
N PRO A 256 4.57 7.24 -12.19
CA PRO A 256 4.70 6.29 -13.29
C PRO A 256 5.72 5.16 -13.07
N GLU A 257 6.79 5.37 -12.29
CA GLU A 257 7.74 4.31 -11.95
C GLU A 257 7.08 3.26 -11.07
N LEU A 258 6.27 3.70 -10.09
CA LEU A 258 5.50 2.82 -9.22
C LEU A 258 4.42 2.06 -9.99
N ALA A 259 3.73 2.69 -10.94
CA ALA A 259 2.74 2.03 -11.77
C ALA A 259 3.37 0.90 -12.60
N LEU A 260 4.53 1.16 -13.23
CA LEU A 260 5.25 0.14 -13.99
C LEU A 260 5.74 -1.01 -13.13
N PHE A 261 6.31 -0.70 -11.97
CA PHE A 261 6.70 -1.70 -10.98
C PHE A 261 5.54 -2.62 -10.60
N SER A 262 4.37 -2.01 -10.36
CA SER A 262 3.16 -2.70 -9.93
C SER A 262 2.63 -3.71 -10.95
N ILE A 263 2.79 -3.44 -12.25
CA ILE A 263 2.41 -4.38 -13.32
C ILE A 263 3.14 -5.72 -13.18
N PHE A 264 4.41 -5.68 -12.77
CA PHE A 264 5.23 -6.87 -12.66
C PHE A 264 5.13 -7.58 -11.31
N VAL A 265 4.69 -6.88 -10.26
CA VAL A 265 4.63 -7.41 -8.90
C VAL A 265 3.22 -7.87 -8.51
N ILE A 266 2.19 -7.11 -8.90
CA ILE A 266 0.81 -7.43 -8.51
C ILE A 266 0.27 -8.49 -9.46
N ASN A 267 -0.23 -9.59 -8.90
CA ASN A 267 -0.68 -10.74 -9.67
C ASN A 267 -1.98 -10.48 -10.44
N ASN A 268 -2.91 -9.75 -9.84
CA ASN A 268 -4.24 -9.49 -10.42
C ASN A 268 -4.45 -8.00 -10.70
N ILE A 269 -3.46 -7.37 -11.32
CA ILE A 269 -3.53 -5.94 -11.65
C ILE A 269 -4.44 -5.72 -12.87
N ASP A 270 -5.41 -4.83 -12.73
CA ASP A 270 -6.23 -4.35 -13.84
C ASP A 270 -5.64 -3.04 -14.35
N VAL A 271 -4.90 -3.13 -15.45
CA VAL A 271 -4.24 -1.98 -16.05
C VAL A 271 -5.22 -0.93 -16.58
N ALA A 272 -6.50 -1.28 -16.84
CA ALA A 272 -7.50 -0.30 -17.26
C ALA A 272 -7.85 0.69 -16.12
N CYS A 273 -7.57 0.32 -14.87
CA CYS A 273 -7.73 1.19 -13.71
C CYS A 273 -6.56 2.19 -13.55
N LEU A 274 -5.48 2.03 -14.31
CA LEU A 274 -4.39 3.02 -14.40
C LEU A 274 -4.82 4.13 -15.36
N GLN A 275 -5.11 5.32 -14.81
CA GLN A 275 -5.60 6.49 -15.55
C GLN A 275 -4.44 7.18 -16.29
N TRP A 276 -3.85 6.50 -17.27
CA TRP A 276 -2.75 7.03 -18.05
C TRP A 276 -3.26 7.92 -19.19
N ASN A 277 -2.76 9.14 -19.24
CA ASN A 277 -2.96 10.07 -20.34
C ASN A 277 -1.63 10.25 -21.09
N ARG A 278 -1.65 10.98 -22.22
CA ARG A 278 -0.45 11.23 -23.02
C ARG A 278 0.69 11.85 -22.20
N ASP A 279 0.41 12.80 -21.31
CA ASP A 279 1.43 13.44 -20.49
C ASP A 279 2.14 12.45 -19.54
N ARG A 280 1.39 11.50 -18.97
CA ARG A 280 1.94 10.44 -18.12
C ARG A 280 2.71 9.40 -18.93
N SER A 281 2.22 9.01 -20.09
CA SER A 281 2.98 8.11 -20.96
C SER A 281 4.25 8.79 -21.47
N ASP A 282 4.21 10.08 -21.79
CA ASP A 282 5.38 10.87 -22.16
C ASP A 282 6.39 11.00 -21.01
N SER A 283 5.94 11.05 -19.75
CA SER A 283 6.86 11.02 -18.59
C SER A 283 7.50 9.64 -18.43
N ILE A 284 6.78 8.57 -18.74
CA ILE A 284 7.34 7.21 -18.81
C ILE A 284 8.35 7.06 -19.95
N LEU A 285 8.12 7.71 -21.08
CA LEU A 285 9.08 7.77 -22.19
C LEU A 285 10.40 8.46 -21.82
N ARG A 286 10.40 9.27 -20.76
CA ARG A 286 11.61 9.89 -20.22
C ARG A 286 12.33 9.01 -19.19
N LEU A 287 11.77 7.86 -18.81
CA LEU A 287 12.43 6.93 -17.90
C LEU A 287 13.70 6.38 -18.55
N ASP A 288 14.76 6.22 -17.75
CA ASP A 288 16.07 5.76 -18.20
C ASP A 288 15.97 4.35 -18.82
N ASN A 289 16.75 4.06 -19.86
CA ASN A 289 16.88 2.70 -20.43
C ASN A 289 17.31 1.67 -19.36
N ARG A 290 18.00 2.13 -18.30
CA ARG A 290 18.30 1.31 -17.11
C ARG A 290 17.05 0.76 -16.42
N MET A 291 15.88 1.39 -16.56
CA MET A 291 14.62 0.85 -16.04
C MET A 291 14.14 -0.35 -16.85
N ILE A 292 14.27 -0.30 -18.19
CA ILE A 292 13.95 -1.45 -19.05
C ILE A 292 14.88 -2.61 -18.71
N ASP A 293 16.18 -2.34 -18.52
CA ASP A 293 17.15 -3.38 -18.11
C ASP A 293 16.76 -4.04 -16.78
N LYS A 294 16.27 -3.23 -15.85
CA LYS A 294 15.79 -3.66 -14.54
C LYS A 294 14.54 -4.54 -14.64
N ILE A 295 13.57 -4.16 -15.48
CA ILE A 295 12.39 -4.97 -15.80
C ILE A 295 12.81 -6.31 -16.42
N ILE A 296 13.68 -6.29 -17.42
CA ILE A 296 14.19 -7.49 -18.08
C ILE A 296 14.92 -8.41 -17.10
N ARG A 297 15.73 -7.87 -16.20
CA ARG A 297 16.40 -8.65 -15.15
C ARG A 297 15.40 -9.32 -14.21
N PHE A 298 14.37 -8.60 -13.80
CA PHE A 298 13.32 -9.16 -12.95
C PHE A 298 12.58 -10.30 -13.64
N ILE A 299 12.18 -10.09 -14.89
CA ILE A 299 11.51 -11.09 -15.71
C ILE A 299 12.29 -12.40 -15.77
N LYS A 300 13.63 -12.34 -15.88
CA LYS A 300 14.50 -13.54 -15.87
C LYS A 300 14.51 -14.32 -14.56
N MET A 301 14.11 -13.70 -13.46
CA MET A 301 14.10 -14.31 -12.13
C MET A 301 12.76 -14.99 -11.80
N GLN A 302 11.76 -14.90 -12.69
CA GLN A 302 10.39 -15.38 -12.48
C GLN A 302 10.11 -16.68 -13.24
N ASP A 303 9.22 -17.52 -12.72
CA ASP A 303 8.73 -18.71 -13.42
C ASP A 303 7.78 -18.30 -14.59
N ASN A 304 7.98 -18.92 -15.76
CA ASN A 304 7.46 -18.48 -17.07
C ASN A 304 5.91 -18.34 -17.20
N LEU A 305 5.10 -18.88 -16.29
CA LEU A 305 3.65 -19.01 -16.49
C LEU A 305 2.85 -17.71 -16.35
N ILE A 306 3.33 -16.72 -15.58
CA ILE A 306 2.64 -15.43 -15.33
C ILE A 306 3.21 -14.30 -16.21
N LEU A 307 4.26 -14.61 -16.97
CA LEU A 307 5.09 -13.60 -17.60
C LEU A 307 4.47 -12.98 -18.86
N LYS A 308 3.76 -13.78 -19.68
CA LYS A 308 3.14 -13.28 -20.93
C LYS A 308 2.09 -12.21 -20.65
N GLU A 309 1.24 -12.45 -19.65
CA GLU A 309 0.22 -11.49 -19.20
C GLU A 309 0.86 -10.19 -18.71
N LYS A 310 1.90 -10.27 -17.87
CA LYS A 310 2.63 -9.09 -17.36
C LYS A 310 3.30 -8.29 -18.49
N ILE A 311 3.85 -8.96 -19.51
CA ILE A 311 4.40 -8.31 -20.71
C ILE A 311 3.29 -7.62 -21.52
N GLY A 312 2.16 -8.30 -21.71
CA GLY A 312 0.99 -7.73 -22.40
C GLY A 312 0.48 -6.48 -21.72
N ASN A 313 0.24 -6.56 -20.40
CA ASN A 313 -0.13 -5.44 -19.55
C ASN A 313 0.84 -4.26 -19.71
N PHE A 314 2.14 -4.50 -19.58
CA PHE A 314 3.17 -3.45 -19.77
C PHE A 314 3.06 -2.74 -21.13
N ILE A 315 2.89 -3.52 -22.19
CA ILE A 315 2.75 -3.01 -23.56
C ILE A 315 1.47 -2.17 -23.70
N ASP A 316 0.34 -2.68 -23.22
CA ASP A 316 -0.96 -2.04 -23.34
C ASP A 316 -0.96 -0.69 -22.63
N VAL A 317 -0.46 -0.62 -21.38
CA VAL A 317 -0.50 0.65 -20.65
C VAL A 317 0.33 1.73 -21.35
N LEU A 318 1.49 1.38 -21.89
CA LEU A 318 2.36 2.32 -22.61
C LEU A 318 1.76 2.77 -23.95
N SER A 319 0.99 1.89 -24.60
CA SER A 319 0.51 2.09 -25.98
C SER A 319 -0.89 2.69 -26.05
N GLU A 320 -1.76 2.43 -25.06
CA GLU A 320 -3.17 2.82 -25.06
C GLU A 320 -3.39 4.33 -25.32
N PRO A 321 -2.67 5.29 -24.70
CA PRO A 321 -2.87 6.71 -24.98
C PRO A 321 -2.52 7.15 -26.41
N TYR A 322 -1.86 6.30 -27.21
CA TYR A 322 -1.51 6.55 -28.62
C TYR A 322 -2.32 5.71 -29.60
N LYS A 323 -3.28 4.91 -29.14
CA LYS A 323 -4.08 3.98 -29.98
C LYS A 323 -4.86 4.64 -31.12
N LEU A 324 -5.24 5.91 -30.93
CA LEU A 324 -5.91 6.72 -31.95
C LEU A 324 -4.95 7.67 -32.68
N ASP A 325 -3.65 7.65 -32.34
CA ASP A 325 -2.66 8.49 -32.99
C ASP A 325 -2.28 7.89 -34.36
N PRO A 326 -2.40 8.66 -35.46
CA PRO A 326 -1.93 8.20 -36.76
C PRO A 326 -0.41 8.05 -36.84
N VAL A 327 0.35 8.66 -35.93
CA VAL A 327 1.81 8.60 -35.89
C VAL A 327 2.25 8.12 -34.50
N PHE A 328 2.74 6.89 -34.44
CA PHE A 328 3.29 6.36 -33.20
C PHE A 328 4.53 7.15 -32.76
N PRO A 329 4.66 7.54 -31.47
CA PRO A 329 5.80 8.34 -31.03
C PRO A 329 7.13 7.64 -31.31
N ALA A 330 8.05 8.32 -31.99
CA ALA A 330 9.35 7.76 -32.34
C ALA A 330 10.14 7.27 -31.11
N ALA A 331 10.05 8.02 -29.99
CA ALA A 331 10.68 7.65 -28.72
C ALA A 331 10.08 6.35 -28.13
N LEU A 332 8.77 6.14 -28.27
CA LEU A 332 8.12 4.90 -27.82
C LEU A 332 8.50 3.72 -28.73
N LYS A 333 8.59 3.95 -30.05
CA LYS A 333 9.08 2.95 -31.02
C LYS A 333 10.50 2.49 -30.65
N GLU A 334 11.40 3.41 -30.32
CA GLU A 334 12.77 3.11 -29.92
C GLU A 334 12.84 2.26 -28.63
N LYS A 335 12.06 2.63 -27.61
CA LYS A 335 11.98 1.87 -26.35
C LYS A 335 11.44 0.45 -26.55
N PHE A 336 10.36 0.29 -27.31
CA PHE A 336 9.84 -1.04 -27.63
C PHE A 336 10.83 -1.87 -28.45
N ASN A 337 11.54 -1.24 -29.40
CA ASN A 337 12.58 -1.93 -30.16
C ASN A 337 13.66 -2.50 -29.22
N TYR A 338 14.16 -1.68 -28.28
CA TYR A 338 15.13 -2.13 -27.27
C TYR A 338 14.56 -3.24 -26.37
N PHE A 339 13.34 -3.07 -25.86
CA PHE A 339 12.68 -4.05 -24.99
C PHE A 339 12.50 -5.41 -25.68
N PHE A 340 11.96 -5.44 -26.90
CA PHE A 340 11.79 -6.68 -27.66
C PHE A 340 13.13 -7.31 -28.03
N GLN A 341 14.13 -6.51 -28.39
CA GLN A 341 15.47 -7.01 -28.64
C GLN A 341 16.01 -7.77 -27.43
N GLU A 342 15.94 -7.19 -26.22
CA GLU A 342 16.41 -7.86 -25.01
C GLU A 342 15.59 -9.12 -24.69
N LEU A 343 14.25 -9.07 -24.78
CA LEU A 343 13.38 -10.23 -24.54
C LEU A 343 13.75 -11.42 -25.45
N LEU A 344 13.94 -11.16 -26.74
CA LEU A 344 14.26 -12.19 -27.73
C LEU A 344 15.69 -12.70 -27.60
N VAL A 345 16.66 -11.81 -27.34
CA VAL A 345 18.07 -12.19 -27.13
C VAL A 345 18.23 -13.13 -25.93
N TYR A 346 17.50 -12.89 -24.86
CA TYR A 346 17.52 -13.74 -23.67
C TYR A 346 16.56 -14.93 -23.72
N LYS A 347 15.86 -15.14 -24.85
CA LYS A 347 14.87 -16.21 -25.03
C LYS A 347 13.79 -16.22 -23.93
N ILE A 348 13.41 -15.02 -23.48
CA ILE A 348 12.37 -14.81 -22.48
C ILE A 348 10.99 -15.05 -23.11
N ILE A 349 10.83 -14.68 -24.37
CA ILE A 349 9.65 -14.92 -25.19
C ILE A 349 10.12 -15.33 -26.58
N GLU A 350 9.38 -16.20 -27.26
CA GLU A 350 9.58 -16.48 -28.67
C GLU A 350 8.75 -15.54 -29.56
N LEU A 351 9.19 -15.32 -30.79
CA LEU A 351 8.49 -14.42 -31.73
C LEU A 351 7.04 -14.86 -32.00
N LYS A 352 6.77 -16.16 -31.99
CA LYS A 352 5.41 -16.69 -32.13
C LYS A 352 4.52 -16.36 -30.93
N GLU A 353 5.10 -16.35 -29.73
CA GLU A 353 4.39 -16.07 -28.49
C GLU A 353 4.03 -14.60 -28.37
N LEU A 354 4.79 -13.69 -29.01
CA LEU A 354 4.40 -12.29 -29.14
C LEU A 354 3.08 -12.12 -29.89
N LYS A 355 2.79 -12.98 -30.87
CA LYS A 355 1.53 -12.96 -31.62
C LYS A 355 0.35 -13.48 -30.80
N GLU A 356 0.62 -14.23 -29.74
CA GLU A 356 -0.36 -14.79 -28.82
C GLU A 356 -0.71 -13.81 -27.67
N LEU A 357 -0.01 -12.68 -27.56
CA LEU A 357 -0.36 -11.66 -26.58
C LEU A 357 -1.73 -11.07 -26.92
N ASP A 358 -2.64 -11.09 -25.94
CA ASP A 358 -3.99 -10.54 -26.04
C ASP A 358 -3.95 -9.00 -25.96
N LEU A 359 -3.39 -8.40 -27.00
CA LEU A 359 -3.23 -6.95 -27.16
C LEU A 359 -4.32 -6.40 -28.07
N ASN A 360 -4.56 -5.09 -28.00
CA ASN A 360 -5.45 -4.44 -28.96
C ASN A 360 -5.00 -4.67 -30.43
N GLU A 361 -5.93 -5.01 -31.34
CA GLU A 361 -5.63 -5.38 -32.75
C GLU A 361 -4.71 -4.38 -33.49
N LYS A 362 -4.93 -3.07 -33.34
CA LYS A 362 -4.09 -2.04 -34.00
C LYS A 362 -2.69 -1.91 -33.38
N ILE A 363 -2.59 -2.18 -32.09
CA ILE A 363 -1.32 -2.14 -31.34
C ILE A 363 -0.49 -3.39 -31.69
N ASN A 364 -1.17 -4.52 -31.90
CA ASN A 364 -0.55 -5.82 -32.19
C ASN A 364 0.25 -5.82 -33.51
N GLU A 365 -0.35 -5.38 -34.64
CA GLU A 365 0.36 -5.35 -35.94
C GLU A 365 1.61 -4.45 -35.92
N MET A 366 1.49 -3.28 -35.30
CA MET A 366 2.58 -2.31 -35.21
C MET A 366 3.74 -2.85 -34.35
N LEU A 367 3.43 -3.44 -33.19
CA LEU A 367 4.46 -3.98 -32.29
C LEU A 367 5.13 -5.23 -32.85
N ILE A 368 4.38 -6.10 -33.53
CA ILE A 368 4.94 -7.22 -34.28
C ILE A 368 5.99 -6.69 -35.27
N ASN A 369 5.65 -5.66 -36.06
CA ASN A 369 6.60 -5.05 -36.98
C ASN A 369 7.84 -4.46 -36.28
N ILE A 370 7.66 -3.81 -35.11
CA ILE A 370 8.80 -3.32 -34.31
C ILE A 370 9.69 -4.46 -33.84
N ALA A 371 9.11 -5.53 -33.30
CA ALA A 371 9.85 -6.71 -32.84
C ALA A 371 10.61 -7.40 -33.99
N LEU A 372 10.00 -7.48 -35.17
CA LEU A 372 10.61 -8.03 -36.38
C LEU A 372 11.81 -7.19 -36.84
N GLU A 373 11.67 -5.86 -36.87
CA GLU A 373 12.78 -4.93 -37.15
C GLU A 373 13.93 -5.11 -36.14
N SER A 374 13.63 -5.36 -34.86
CA SER A 374 14.63 -5.63 -33.81
C SER A 374 15.44 -6.91 -34.06
N VAL A 375 14.77 -7.97 -34.51
CA VAL A 375 15.40 -9.25 -34.84
C VAL A 375 16.35 -9.08 -36.02
N GLU A 376 15.88 -8.48 -37.11
CA GLU A 376 16.66 -8.26 -38.33
C GLU A 376 17.97 -7.48 -38.05
N LYS A 377 17.89 -6.42 -37.25
CA LYS A 377 19.07 -5.64 -36.80
C LYS A 377 20.06 -6.48 -35.99
N SER A 378 19.57 -7.35 -35.11
CA SER A 378 20.41 -8.21 -34.26
C SER A 378 21.19 -9.25 -35.07
N TYR A 379 20.59 -9.81 -36.12
CA TYR A 379 21.26 -10.71 -37.06
C TYR A 379 22.29 -9.98 -37.93
N THR A 380 21.95 -8.77 -38.38
CA THR A 380 22.84 -7.92 -39.19
C THR A 380 24.10 -7.51 -38.42
N TYR A 381 23.96 -7.16 -37.13
CA TYR A 381 25.08 -6.76 -36.27
C TYR A 381 26.06 -7.91 -35.96
N LYS A 382 25.56 -9.14 -35.73
CA LYS A 382 26.41 -10.34 -35.57
C LYS A 382 27.26 -10.66 -36.81
N GLY A 383 26.84 -10.23 -38.00
CA GLY A 383 27.60 -10.40 -39.24
C GLY A 383 28.76 -9.41 -39.45
N TYR A 384 28.82 -8.31 -38.70
CA TYR A 384 29.74 -7.19 -39.01
C TYR A 384 31.18 -7.40 -38.48
N ASN A 385 31.43 -8.38 -37.60
CA ASN A 385 32.76 -8.67 -37.03
C ASN A 385 33.65 -9.56 -37.91
N GLY A 386 33.77 -9.22 -39.19
CA GLY A 386 35.03 -9.40 -39.92
C GLY A 386 35.26 -10.72 -40.68
N ARG A 387 34.26 -11.59 -40.85
CA ARG A 387 34.27 -12.62 -41.91
C ARG A 387 32.85 -12.77 -42.45
N GLN A 388 32.64 -12.38 -43.70
CA GLN A 388 31.45 -12.79 -44.47
C GLN A 388 31.44 -14.32 -44.55
N LYS A 389 30.72 -14.95 -43.62
CA LYS A 389 30.02 -16.19 -43.93
C LYS A 389 28.59 -15.77 -44.25
N ASN A 390 28.05 -16.26 -45.37
CA ASN A 390 26.61 -16.35 -45.54
C ASN A 390 26.10 -17.16 -44.34
N ILE A 391 25.60 -16.47 -43.33
CA ILE A 391 24.73 -17.04 -42.32
C ILE A 391 23.35 -16.82 -42.91
N ASP A 392 22.59 -17.91 -43.04
CA ASP A 392 21.29 -17.92 -43.70
C ASP A 392 20.48 -16.67 -43.35
N THR A 393 20.09 -15.96 -44.40
CA THR A 393 19.25 -14.77 -44.36
C THR A 393 18.06 -15.05 -43.45
N PHE A 394 17.80 -14.18 -42.47
CA PHE A 394 16.53 -14.12 -41.75
C PHE A 394 15.39 -14.25 -42.76
N SER A 395 14.71 -15.39 -42.76
CA SER A 395 13.63 -15.70 -43.69
C SER A 395 12.32 -15.45 -42.98
N TRP A 396 11.51 -14.55 -43.55
CA TRP A 396 10.15 -14.31 -43.08
C TRP A 396 9.29 -15.59 -43.02
N ASN A 397 9.66 -16.63 -43.76
CA ASN A 397 8.96 -17.92 -43.76
C ASN A 397 9.24 -18.78 -42.51
N ASP A 398 10.35 -18.54 -41.78
CA ASP A 398 10.67 -19.28 -40.55
C ASP A 398 9.76 -18.85 -39.36
N ILE A 399 8.96 -17.79 -39.57
CA ILE A 399 8.05 -17.17 -38.60
C ILE A 399 6.61 -17.69 -38.78
N TYR A 400 6.33 -18.36 -39.90
CA TYR A 400 5.01 -18.89 -40.25
C TYR A 400 4.95 -20.43 -40.17
N ILE A 401 6.04 -21.09 -39.79
CA ILE A 401 6.11 -22.55 -39.65
C ILE A 401 6.63 -22.90 -38.23
N ASN A 402 5.72 -23.44 -37.42
CA ASN A 402 5.83 -24.06 -36.07
C ASN A 402 5.50 -23.23 -34.83
#